data_AF-A0A9X1D7Y9-F1
#
_entry.id   AF-A0A9X1D7Y9-F1
#
_cell.length_a   1.000
_cell.length_b   1.000
_cell.length_c   1.000
_cell.angle_alpha   90.00
_cell.angle_beta   90.00
_cell.angle_gamma   90.00
#
_symmetry.space_group_name_H-M   'P 1'
#
loop_
_entity.id
_entity.type
_entity.pdbx_description
1 polymer ?
#
loop_
_entity_poly.entity_id
_entity_poly.type
_entity_poly.pdbx_seq_one_letter_code
_entity_poly.pdbx_strand_id
1 'polypeptide(L)' 'MKFIRKMFKDNKGATAIEYGLIAALIAVAAITAMGNLGTKLNTTFNKVANNLQ' A
#
# COMPACT_ATOMS: atom_id res chain seq x y z
N MET A 1 -16.47 27.77 -23.27
CA MET A 1 -16.82 27.74 -21.83
C MET A 1 -17.55 26.48 -21.34
N LYS A 2 -18.26 25.70 -22.18
CA LYS A 2 -19.03 24.52 -21.70
C LYS A 2 -18.17 23.36 -21.18
N PHE A 3 -16.98 23.15 -21.76
CA PHE A 3 -16.05 22.08 -21.38
C PHE A 3 -15.48 22.27 -19.97
N ILE A 4 -14.95 23.46 -19.67
CA ILE A 4 -14.40 23.80 -18.35
C ILE A 4 -15.48 23.69 -17.26
N ARG A 5 -16.70 24.17 -17.53
CA ARG A 5 -17.83 24.07 -16.60
C ARG A 5 -18.30 22.62 -16.35
N LYS A 6 -18.03 21.70 -17.29
CA LYS A 6 -18.34 20.26 -17.15
C LYS A 6 -17.29 19.53 -16.32
N MET A 7 -16.00 19.89 -16.44
CA MET A 7 -14.93 19.39 -15.57
C MET A 7 -15.14 19.77 -14.09
N PHE A 8 -15.49 21.03 -13.81
CA PHE A 8 -15.76 21.48 -12.44
C PHE A 8 -17.06 20.90 -11.83
N LYS A 9 -17.93 20.31 -12.65
CA LYS A 9 -19.17 19.64 -12.21
C LYS A 9 -18.98 18.12 -12.08
N ASP A 10 -17.81 17.58 -12.44
CA ASP A 10 -17.54 16.15 -12.44
C ASP A 10 -17.02 15.70 -11.06
N ASN A 11 -17.85 15.01 -10.29
CA ASN A 11 -17.51 14.55 -8.93
C ASN A 11 -16.52 13.37 -8.93
N LYS A 12 -16.14 12.85 -10.10
CA LYS A 12 -15.19 11.73 -10.23
C LYS A 12 -13.85 12.01 -9.53
N GLY A 13 -13.40 13.27 -9.51
CA GLY A 13 -12.21 13.67 -8.77
C GLY A 13 -12.36 13.56 -7.25
N ALA A 14 -13.54 13.92 -6.71
CA ALA A 14 -13.83 13.77 -5.28
C ALA A 14 -13.88 12.28 -4.88
N THR A 15 -14.50 11.44 -5.71
CA THR A 15 -14.53 9.98 -5.53
C THR A 15 -13.13 9.36 -5.62
N ALA A 16 -12.25 9.88 -6.48
CA ALA A 16 -10.85 9.42 -6.56
C ALA A 16 -10.04 9.73 -5.30
N ILE A 17 -10.34 10.84 -4.61
CA ILE A 17 -9.68 11.19 -3.33
C ILE A 17 -10.13 10.25 -2.21
N GLU A 18 -11.41 9.87 -2.18
CA GLU A 18 -11.95 8.92 -1.19
C GLU A 18 -11.34 7.53 -1.34
N TYR A 19 -11.36 6.97 -2.55
CA TYR A 19 -10.72 5.67 -2.81
C TYR A 19 -9.19 5.74 -2.74
N GLY A 20 -8.60 6.90 -3.05
CA GLY A 20 -7.17 7.15 -2.92
C GLY A 20 -6.69 7.06 -1.47
N LEU A 21 -7.45 7.60 -0.52
CA LEU A 21 -7.14 7.50 0.90
C LEU A 21 -7.23 6.05 1.40
N ILE A 22 -8.26 5.31 0.99
CA ILE A 22 -8.42 3.90 1.36
C ILE A 22 -7.25 3.07 0.80
N ALA A 23 -6.88 3.29 -0.47
CA ALA A 23 -5.75 2.62 -1.09
C ALA A 23 -4.42 2.92 -0.38
N ALA A 24 -4.21 4.18 0.03
CA ALA A 24 -3.02 4.57 0.80
C ALA A 24 -2.94 3.85 2.15
N LEU A 25 -4.05 3.74 2.88
CA LEU A 25 -4.09 3.02 4.16
C LEU A 25 -3.80 1.52 3.99
N ILE A 26 -4.38 0.88 2.96
CA ILE A 26 -4.11 -0.53 2.64
C ILE A 26 -2.64 -0.72 2.28
N ALA A 27 -2.06 0.18 1.48
CA ALA A 27 -0.66 0.11 1.09
C ALA A 27 0.28 0.20 2.31
N VAL A 28 0.04 1.13 3.23
CA VAL A 28 0.85 1.27 4.46
C VAL A 28 0.77 0.01 5.33
N ALA A 29 -0.43 -0.55 5.50
CA ALA A 29 -0.62 -1.79 6.24
C ALA A 29 0.11 -2.98 5.59
N ALA A 30 0.03 -3.10 4.26
CA ALA A 30 0.70 -4.14 3.50
C ALA A 30 2.23 -4.04 3.59
N ILE A 31 2.79 -2.83 3.46
CA ILE A 31 4.24 -2.59 3.60
C ILE A 31 4.71 -3.03 5.00
N THR A 32 3.97 -2.66 6.03
CA THR A 32 4.30 -3.02 7.42
C THR A 32 4.27 -4.54 7.64
N ALA A 33 3.23 -5.20 7.13
CA ALA A 33 3.09 -6.65 7.23
C ALA A 33 4.21 -7.39 6.49
N MET A 34 4.56 -6.95 5.28
CA MET A 34 5.64 -7.53 4.48
C MET A 34 7.01 -7.32 5.13
N GLY A 35 7.27 -6.14 5.72
CA GLY A 35 8.50 -5.90 6.48
C GLY A 35 8.67 -6.88 7.63
N ASN A 36 7.64 -7.06 8.45
CA ASN A 36 7.64 -8.01 9.56
C ASN A 36 7.81 -9.47 9.10
N LEU A 37 7.17 -9.84 7.99
CA LEU A 37 7.33 -11.16 7.39
C LEU A 37 8.78 -11.39 6.93
N GLY A 38 9.39 -10.41 6.25
CA GLY A 38 10.78 -10.46 5.82
C GLY A 38 11.74 -10.67 6.98
N THR A 39 11.56 -9.95 8.09
CA THR A 39 12.38 -10.15 9.31
C THR A 39 12.23 -11.56 9.88
N LYS A 40 11.01 -12.10 9.94
CA LYS A 40 10.77 -13.47 10.42
C LYS A 40 11.42 -14.51 9.51
N LEU A 41 11.28 -14.35 8.19
CA LEU A 41 11.91 -15.25 7.22
C LEU A 41 13.43 -15.23 7.37
N ASN A 42 14.06 -14.04 7.40
CA ASN A 42 15.50 -13.91 7.62
C ASN A 42 15.94 -14.58 8.93
N THR A 43 15.18 -14.39 10.01
CA THR A 43 15.46 -15.03 11.29
C THR A 43 15.41 -16.55 11.17
N THR A 44 14.41 -17.10 10.49
CA THR A 44 14.28 -18.55 10.27
C THR A 44 15.42 -19.10 9.43
N PHE A 45 15.76 -18.46 8.30
CA PHE A 45 16.86 -18.90 7.45
C PHE A 45 18.21 -18.81 8.16
N ASN A 46 18.46 -17.73 8.93
CA ASN A 46 19.68 -17.60 9.73
C ASN A 46 19.77 -18.69 10.80
N LYS A 47 18.65 -19.05 11.46
CA LYS A 47 18.63 -20.17 12.39
C LYS A 47 19.01 -21.48 11.70
N VAL A 48 18.44 -21.77 10.54
CA VAL A 48 18.78 -22.99 9.79
C VAL A 48 20.26 -22.99 9.39
N ALA A 49 20.77 -21.87 8.87
CA ALA A 49 22.18 -21.74 8.48
C ALA A 49 23.12 -21.98 9.67
N ASN A 50 22.82 -21.42 10.84
CA ASN A 50 23.63 -21.59 12.03
C ASN A 50 23.58 -23.02 12.61
N ASN A 51 22.51 -23.78 12.36
CA ASN A 51 22.41 -25.18 12.79
C ASN A 51 23.05 -26.16 11.79
N LEU A 52 23.47 -25.68 10.62
CA LEU A 52 24.15 -26.50 9.60
C LEU A 52 25.69 -26.38 9.67
N GLN A 53 26.21 -25.46 10.47
CA GLN A 53 27.64 -25.32 10.78
C GLN A 53 28.07 -26.36 11.82
#